data_AF-A0A9D8I0D2-F1
#
_entry.id   AF-A0A9D8I0D2-F1
#
_cell.length_a   1.000
_cell.length_b   1.000
_cell.length_c   1.000
_cell.angle_alpha   90.00
_cell.angle_beta   90.00
_cell.angle_gamma   90.00
#
_symmetry.space_group_name_H-M   'P 1'
#
loop_
_entity.id
_entity.type
_entity.pdbx_description
1 polymer ?
#
loop_
_entity_poly.entity_id
_entity_poly.type
_entity_poly.pdbx_seq_one_letter_code
_entity_poly.pdbx_strand_id
1 'polypeptide(L)'
;MRTLLAILIASGTVILLGWVLWRWMRKSEDEPAKLIFKWGLSALLVVGLLRFALKAGDPITQVAGVLAAAVCGLILAILWVPNLTNWVARPFMALYDGGDLEPVPQPIYGPAHARRKRGEYQAACEEIQKQLAAFPSDLEGHLLLAEIQAENLDDVDAASSTIWQWLSAQSQPQPGAVALALNRLADWQLHRAHQPEAARATLENVVRLFPESEQAQMAVQRVGHLPTLEAMEAREQRDPIHLPKPVRAGLVNEPRPAEDQGAGNSPLEVDDEIQPWLKRLESFADDHEAREQLVHLYLDKAGRPDLAMEQIRLLLETPSRPPRLVARWLNMAADVYVRSGDEAEVRNVLQQVIDLGLESVSERARQRLARLGVEMNAQKKSQTVKLGSYEKNLGLKVRA
;
A
#
# COMPACT_ATOMS: atom_id res chain seq x y z
N MET A 1 -17.55 75.19 -4.81
CA MET A 1 -16.84 74.09 -4.10
C MET A 1 -17.60 72.76 -4.16
N ARG A 2 -18.89 72.71 -3.81
CA ARG A 2 -19.74 71.49 -3.90
C ARG A 2 -19.83 70.86 -5.31
N THR A 3 -19.89 71.67 -6.36
CA THR A 3 -19.98 71.19 -7.76
C THR A 3 -18.67 70.58 -8.26
N LEU A 4 -17.52 71.17 -7.92
CA LEU A 4 -16.20 70.62 -8.28
C LEU A 4 -15.91 69.30 -7.56
N LEU A 5 -16.33 69.20 -6.29
CA LEU A 5 -16.15 67.98 -5.49
C LEU A 5 -17.06 66.83 -6.01
N ALA A 6 -18.27 67.16 -6.46
CA ALA A 6 -19.17 66.21 -7.11
C ALA A 6 -18.62 65.70 -8.46
N ILE A 7 -18.03 66.58 -9.27
CA ILE A 7 -17.41 66.21 -10.55
C ILE A 7 -16.20 65.31 -10.33
N LEU A 8 -15.38 65.59 -9.31
CA LEU A 8 -14.17 64.81 -9.01
C LEU A 8 -14.49 63.42 -8.44
N ILE A 9 -15.53 63.32 -7.60
CA ILE A 9 -16.08 62.03 -7.15
C ILE A 9 -16.67 61.27 -8.35
N ALA A 10 -17.44 61.92 -9.21
CA ALA A 10 -18.01 61.30 -10.40
C ALA A 10 -16.92 60.76 -11.34
N SER A 11 -15.88 61.54 -11.64
CA SER A 11 -14.76 61.07 -12.46
C SER A 11 -14.00 59.93 -11.81
N GLY A 12 -13.79 59.98 -10.49
CA GLY A 12 -13.14 58.90 -9.75
C GLY A 12 -13.94 57.60 -9.79
N THR A 13 -15.27 57.69 -9.65
CA THR A 13 -16.15 56.51 -9.74
C THR A 13 -16.16 55.90 -11.15
N VAL A 14 -16.12 56.72 -12.21
CA VAL A 14 -16.08 56.24 -13.60
C VAL A 14 -14.75 55.55 -13.89
N ILE A 15 -13.62 56.09 -13.40
CA ILE A 15 -12.30 55.49 -13.57
C ILE A 15 -12.19 54.17 -12.77
N LEU A 16 -12.69 54.16 -11.54
CA LEU A 16 -12.72 52.95 -10.70
C LEU A 16 -13.59 51.86 -11.33
N LEU A 17 -14.78 52.22 -11.80
CA LEU A 17 -15.68 51.30 -12.53
C LEU A 17 -15.01 50.79 -13.81
N GLY A 18 -14.38 51.67 -14.60
CA GLY A 18 -13.64 51.29 -15.80
C GLY A 18 -12.47 50.33 -15.52
N TRP A 19 -11.74 50.54 -14.43
CA TRP A 19 -10.64 49.67 -14.01
C TRP A 19 -11.13 48.31 -13.51
N VAL A 20 -12.19 48.30 -12.70
CA VAL A 20 -12.86 47.06 -12.25
C VAL A 20 -13.40 46.28 -13.46
N LEU A 21 -14.00 46.97 -14.44
CA LEU A 21 -14.48 46.39 -15.70
C LEU A 21 -13.35 45.76 -16.51
N TRP A 22 -12.23 46.47 -16.67
CA TRP A 22 -11.07 45.96 -17.39
C TRP A 22 -10.46 44.73 -16.70
N ARG A 23 -10.36 44.78 -15.37
CA ARG A 23 -9.83 43.67 -14.56
C ARG A 23 -10.76 42.47 -14.57
N TRP A 24 -12.08 42.67 -14.62
CA TRP A 24 -13.06 41.60 -14.73
C TRP A 24 -13.07 40.95 -16.11
N MET A 25 -13.04 41.73 -17.20
CA MET A 25 -12.97 41.19 -18.57
C MET A 25 -11.74 40.31 -18.80
N ARG A 26 -10.61 40.61 -18.15
CA ARG A 26 -9.36 39.87 -18.34
C ARG A 26 -9.30 38.54 -17.57
N LYS A 27 -10.23 38.28 -16.64
CA LYS A 27 -10.19 37.12 -15.73
C LYS A 27 -11.42 36.21 -15.84
N SER A 28 -12.44 36.59 -16.59
CA SER A 28 -13.65 35.79 -16.83
C SER A 28 -13.51 34.94 -18.09
N GLU A 29 -13.79 33.64 -17.97
CA GLU A 29 -13.83 32.66 -19.08
C GLU A 29 -15.08 32.80 -19.97
N ASP A 30 -16.02 33.67 -19.63
CA ASP A 30 -17.21 33.95 -20.45
C ASP A 30 -16.80 34.68 -21.74
N GLU A 31 -17.42 34.34 -22.87
CA GLU A 31 -17.25 35.05 -24.14
C GLU A 31 -17.39 36.57 -23.94
N PRO A 32 -16.40 37.38 -24.37
CA PRO A 32 -16.36 38.82 -24.08
C PRO A 32 -17.60 39.56 -24.59
N ALA A 33 -18.23 39.07 -25.66
CA ALA A 33 -19.46 39.61 -26.21
C ALA A 33 -20.67 39.48 -25.27
N LYS A 34 -20.81 38.35 -24.55
CA LYS A 34 -21.93 38.10 -23.63
C LYS A 34 -21.84 39.01 -22.41
N LEU A 35 -20.64 39.25 -21.91
CA LEU A 35 -20.41 40.18 -20.79
C LEU A 35 -20.70 41.63 -21.19
N ILE A 36 -20.21 42.08 -22.35
CA ILE A 36 -20.49 43.44 -22.86
C ILE A 36 -22.00 43.65 -23.04
N PHE A 37 -22.73 42.65 -23.53
CA PHE A 37 -24.19 42.70 -23.65
C PHE A 37 -24.89 42.80 -22.29
N LYS A 38 -24.52 41.98 -21.30
CA LYS A 38 -25.07 42.05 -19.93
C LYS A 38 -24.86 43.43 -19.30
N TRP A 39 -23.66 44.01 -19.48
CA TRP A 39 -23.35 45.36 -19.01
C TRP A 39 -24.16 46.43 -19.74
N GLY A 40 -24.27 46.35 -21.06
CA GLY A 40 -25.08 47.27 -21.87
C GLY A 40 -26.55 47.24 -21.45
N LEU A 41 -27.10 46.04 -21.21
CA LEU A 41 -28.47 45.87 -20.71
C LEU A 41 -28.64 46.45 -19.31
N SER A 42 -27.68 46.23 -18.41
CA SER A 42 -27.74 46.79 -17.05
C SER A 42 -27.65 48.32 -17.04
N ALA A 43 -26.79 48.90 -17.86
CA ALA A 43 -26.67 50.35 -18.03
C ALA A 43 -27.95 50.94 -18.63
N LEU A 44 -28.55 50.26 -19.60
CA LEU A 44 -29.82 50.66 -20.20
C LEU A 44 -30.97 50.64 -19.19
N LEU A 45 -31.07 49.60 -18.36
CA LEU A 45 -32.08 49.51 -17.29
C LEU A 45 -31.89 50.61 -16.23
N VAL A 46 -30.65 50.87 -15.81
CA VAL A 46 -30.34 51.91 -14.82
C VAL A 46 -30.60 53.31 -15.38
N VAL A 47 -30.20 53.60 -16.62
CA VAL A 47 -30.47 54.89 -17.29
C VAL A 47 -31.97 55.07 -17.53
N GLY A 48 -32.68 54.00 -17.89
CA GLY A 48 -34.14 53.99 -18.02
C GLY A 48 -34.84 54.37 -16.72
N LEU A 49 -34.44 53.74 -15.60
CA LEU A 49 -34.96 54.07 -14.27
C LEU A 49 -34.60 55.50 -13.83
N LEU A 50 -33.37 55.95 -14.10
CA LEU A 50 -32.94 57.31 -13.75
C LEU A 50 -33.72 58.37 -14.52
N ARG A 51 -33.95 58.16 -15.83
CA ARG A 51 -34.77 59.06 -16.65
C ARG A 51 -36.24 59.04 -16.24
N PHE A 52 -36.75 57.87 -15.84
CA PHE A 52 -38.10 57.74 -15.32
C PHE A 52 -38.26 58.49 -13.99
N ALA A 53 -37.29 58.37 -13.08
CA ALA A 53 -37.26 59.09 -11.81
C ALA A 53 -37.15 60.62 -12.00
N LEU A 54 -36.36 61.09 -12.96
CA LEU A 54 -36.21 62.53 -13.26
C LEU A 54 -37.45 63.16 -13.91
N LYS A 55 -38.31 62.37 -14.57
CA LYS A 55 -39.58 62.83 -15.16
C LYS A 55 -40.79 62.64 -14.24
N ALA A 56 -40.62 61.98 -13.09
CA ALA A 56 -41.70 61.69 -12.16
C ALA A 56 -42.04 62.93 -11.32
N GLY A 57 -43.02 63.72 -11.77
CA GLY A 57 -43.57 64.86 -11.02
C GLY A 57 -44.81 64.53 -10.18
N ASP A 58 -45.54 63.46 -10.53
CA ASP A 58 -46.83 63.13 -9.93
C ASP A 58 -46.77 61.89 -9.01
N PRO A 59 -47.57 61.82 -7.92
CA PRO A 59 -47.56 60.70 -6.97
C PRO A 59 -47.77 59.32 -7.61
N ILE A 60 -48.58 59.24 -8.66
CA ILE A 60 -48.86 57.99 -9.40
C ILE A 60 -47.60 57.50 -10.14
N THR A 61 -46.82 58.42 -10.73
CA THR A 61 -45.58 58.08 -11.43
C THR A 61 -44.48 57.63 -10.47
N GLN A 62 -44.50 58.09 -9.22
CA GLN A 62 -43.55 57.68 -8.19
C GLN A 62 -43.78 56.22 -7.75
N VAL A 63 -45.03 55.81 -7.53
CA VAL A 63 -45.36 54.42 -7.17
C VAL A 63 -45.01 53.46 -8.32
N ALA A 64 -45.31 53.83 -9.56
CA ALA A 64 -44.92 53.05 -10.73
C ALA A 64 -43.38 52.90 -10.85
N GLY A 65 -42.62 53.92 -10.45
CA GLY A 65 -41.16 53.89 -10.44
C GLY A 65 -40.58 52.91 -9.43
N VAL A 66 -41.19 52.80 -8.25
CA VAL A 66 -40.76 51.84 -7.22
C VAL A 66 -40.98 50.40 -7.68
N LEU A 67 -42.12 50.11 -8.29
CA LEU A 67 -42.40 48.78 -8.86
C LEU A 67 -41.46 48.45 -10.02
N ALA A 68 -41.21 49.40 -10.92
CA ALA A 68 -40.25 49.23 -12.01
C ALA A 68 -38.83 48.98 -11.48
N ALA A 69 -38.42 49.68 -10.41
CA ALA A 69 -37.12 49.48 -9.77
C ALA A 69 -37.00 48.08 -9.14
N ALA A 70 -38.06 47.57 -8.52
CA ALA A 70 -38.09 46.21 -7.96
C ALA A 70 -37.93 45.14 -9.06
N VAL A 71 -38.64 45.28 -10.18
CA VAL A 71 -38.54 44.36 -11.32
C VAL A 71 -37.16 44.42 -11.97
N CYS A 72 -36.62 45.62 -12.18
CA CYS A 72 -35.26 45.79 -12.71
C CYS A 72 -34.20 45.21 -11.76
N GLY A 73 -34.37 45.40 -10.44
CA GLY A 73 -33.50 44.80 -9.43
C GLY A 73 -33.52 43.28 -9.46
N LEU A 74 -34.70 42.67 -9.63
CA LEU A 74 -34.84 41.22 -9.78
C LEU A 74 -34.14 40.71 -11.05
N ILE A 75 -34.33 41.39 -12.19
CA ILE A 75 -33.69 41.03 -13.46
C ILE A 75 -32.16 41.12 -13.34
N LEU A 76 -31.66 42.20 -12.72
CA LEU A 76 -30.22 42.36 -12.48
C LEU A 76 -29.68 41.27 -11.55
N ALA A 77 -30.41 40.91 -10.49
CA ALA A 77 -30.02 39.83 -9.59
C ALA A 77 -29.90 38.51 -10.36
N ILE A 78 -30.92 38.11 -11.12
CA ILE A 78 -30.91 36.85 -11.89
C ILE A 78 -29.78 36.85 -12.93
N LEU A 79 -29.54 37.99 -13.60
CA LEU A 79 -28.51 38.12 -14.63
C LEU A 79 -27.09 37.97 -14.09
N TRP A 80 -26.86 38.46 -12.87
CA TRP A 80 -25.55 38.52 -12.22
C TRP A 80 -25.27 37.38 -11.24
N VAL A 81 -26.30 36.67 -10.74
CA VAL A 81 -26.16 35.55 -9.79
C VAL A 81 -25.10 34.54 -10.26
N PRO A 82 -25.14 33.98 -11.49
CA PRO A 82 -24.15 32.97 -11.91
C PRO A 82 -22.70 33.48 -11.92
N ASN A 83 -22.51 34.75 -12.31
CA ASN A 83 -21.18 35.37 -12.36
C ASN A 83 -20.66 35.70 -10.95
N LEU A 84 -21.55 36.13 -10.05
CA LEU A 84 -21.18 36.47 -8.68
C LEU A 84 -20.92 35.21 -7.83
N THR A 85 -21.72 34.15 -8.00
CA THR A 85 -21.50 32.87 -7.33
C THR A 85 -20.17 32.26 -7.74
N ASN A 86 -19.84 32.26 -9.04
CA ASN A 86 -18.56 31.74 -9.50
C ASN A 86 -17.39 32.56 -8.97
N TRP A 87 -17.49 33.89 -8.93
CA TRP A 87 -16.41 34.74 -8.40
C TRP A 87 -16.18 34.55 -6.89
N VAL A 88 -17.25 34.44 -6.10
CA VAL A 88 -17.16 34.22 -4.65
C VAL A 88 -16.74 32.80 -4.33
N ALA A 89 -17.28 31.79 -5.04
CA ALA A 89 -17.01 30.39 -4.76
C ALA A 89 -15.62 29.93 -5.23
N ARG A 90 -15.08 30.48 -6.33
CA ARG A 90 -13.76 30.12 -6.89
C ARG A 90 -12.62 30.04 -5.87
N PRO A 91 -12.33 31.05 -5.03
CA PRO A 91 -11.24 30.95 -4.06
C PRO A 91 -11.49 29.89 -2.97
N PHE A 92 -12.75 29.58 -2.66
CA PHE A 92 -13.09 28.52 -1.70
C PHE A 92 -13.02 27.13 -2.34
N MET A 93 -13.49 26.98 -3.58
CA MET A 93 -13.40 25.72 -4.33
C MET A 93 -11.96 25.38 -4.67
N ALA A 94 -11.15 26.37 -5.10
CA ALA A 94 -9.72 26.21 -5.38
C ALA A 94 -8.92 25.63 -4.20
N LEU A 95 -9.39 25.85 -2.96
CA LEU A 95 -8.78 25.28 -1.76
C LEU A 95 -9.08 23.77 -1.60
N TYR A 96 -10.17 23.30 -2.20
CA TYR A 96 -10.66 21.93 -2.13
C TYR A 96 -10.34 21.11 -3.39
N ASP A 97 -10.41 21.71 -4.58
CA ASP A 97 -10.21 21.05 -5.88
C ASP A 97 -8.83 21.34 -6.52
N GLY A 98 -7.99 22.19 -5.91
CA GLY A 98 -6.66 22.52 -6.43
C GLY A 98 -6.64 23.65 -7.45
N GLY A 99 -7.79 24.27 -7.74
CA GLY A 99 -7.93 25.39 -8.68
C GLY A 99 -7.93 24.97 -10.16
N ASP A 100 -7.71 25.93 -11.06
CA ASP A 100 -7.69 25.74 -12.53
C ASP A 100 -6.38 25.10 -13.04
N LEU A 101 -5.77 24.20 -12.27
CA LEU A 101 -4.68 23.40 -12.80
C LEU A 101 -5.29 22.40 -13.77
N GLU A 102 -4.95 22.51 -15.06
CA GLU A 102 -5.29 21.51 -16.05
C GLU A 102 -4.95 20.13 -15.46
N PRO A 103 -5.92 19.20 -15.36
CA PRO A 103 -5.66 17.89 -14.79
C PRO A 103 -4.44 17.30 -15.49
N VAL A 104 -3.40 16.96 -14.72
CA VAL A 104 -2.21 16.31 -15.28
C VAL A 104 -2.73 15.11 -16.08
N PRO A 105 -2.42 15.02 -17.37
CA PRO A 105 -2.99 13.98 -18.23
C PRO A 105 -2.52 12.64 -17.69
N GLN A 106 -3.44 11.91 -17.08
CA GLN A 106 -3.22 10.58 -16.52
C GLN A 106 -3.88 9.55 -17.44
N PRO A 107 -3.27 8.36 -17.61
CA PRO A 107 -3.89 7.29 -18.37
C PRO A 107 -5.19 6.86 -17.69
N ILE A 108 -6.24 6.63 -18.49
CA ILE A 108 -7.58 6.26 -17.99
C ILE A 108 -7.88 4.83 -18.42
N TYR A 109 -7.85 3.90 -17.46
CA TYR A 109 -8.13 2.47 -17.71
C TYR A 109 -9.57 2.03 -17.42
N GLY A 110 -10.44 2.94 -16.98
CA GLY A 110 -11.87 2.65 -16.72
C GLY A 110 -12.59 1.95 -17.87
N PRO A 111 -12.48 2.42 -19.13
CA PRO A 111 -13.07 1.76 -20.30
C PRO A 111 -12.53 0.34 -20.52
N ALA A 112 -11.23 0.13 -20.32
CA ALA A 112 -10.60 -1.19 -20.46
C ALA A 112 -11.12 -2.17 -19.39
N HIS A 113 -11.24 -1.73 -18.13
CA HIS A 113 -11.83 -2.54 -17.07
C HIS A 113 -13.29 -2.90 -17.36
N ALA A 114 -14.08 -1.98 -17.91
CA ALA A 114 -15.46 -2.26 -18.31
C ALA A 114 -15.52 -3.35 -19.39
N ARG A 115 -14.65 -3.29 -20.41
CA ARG A 115 -14.54 -4.30 -21.47
C ARG A 115 -14.10 -5.66 -20.94
N ARG A 116 -13.07 -5.70 -20.07
CA ARG A 116 -12.62 -6.93 -19.40
C ARG A 116 -13.76 -7.60 -18.63
N LYS A 117 -14.54 -6.83 -17.86
CA LYS A 117 -15.69 -7.35 -17.11
C LYS A 117 -16.82 -7.90 -17.99
N ARG A 118 -16.92 -7.44 -19.25
CA ARG A 118 -17.88 -7.96 -20.24
C ARG A 118 -17.37 -9.20 -21.01
N GLY A 119 -16.14 -9.65 -20.72
CA GLY A 119 -15.48 -10.73 -21.46
C GLY A 119 -14.88 -10.31 -22.80
N GLU A 120 -14.87 -9.02 -23.12
CA GLU A 120 -14.32 -8.48 -24.36
C GLU A 120 -12.80 -8.24 -24.24
N TYR A 121 -12.04 -9.32 -24.02
CA TYR A 121 -10.63 -9.21 -23.62
C TYR A 121 -9.73 -8.60 -24.70
N GLN A 122 -9.86 -9.01 -25.97
CA GLN A 122 -9.08 -8.38 -27.06
C GLN A 122 -9.37 -6.88 -27.17
N ALA A 123 -10.64 -6.51 -27.10
CA ALA A 123 -11.06 -5.11 -27.16
C ALA A 123 -10.62 -4.29 -25.94
N ALA A 124 -10.40 -4.94 -24.78
CA ALA A 124 -9.81 -4.31 -23.61
C ALA A 124 -8.30 -4.07 -23.82
N CYS A 125 -7.57 -5.05 -24.37
CA CYS A 125 -6.16 -4.92 -24.71
C CYS A 125 -5.91 -3.77 -25.71
N GLU A 126 -6.72 -3.68 -26.76
CA GLU A 126 -6.63 -2.58 -27.73
C GLU A 126 -6.82 -1.21 -27.08
N GLU A 127 -7.75 -1.10 -26.13
CA GLU A 127 -8.00 0.17 -25.43
C GLU A 127 -6.83 0.56 -24.53
N ILE A 128 -6.21 -0.41 -23.85
CA ILE A 128 -4.99 -0.19 -23.06
C ILE A 128 -3.84 0.23 -23.96
N GLN A 129 -3.66 -0.43 -25.11
CA GLN A 129 -2.62 -0.09 -26.07
C GLN A 129 -2.76 1.35 -26.61
N LYS A 130 -3.98 1.83 -26.84
CA LYS A 130 -4.20 3.25 -27.20
C LYS A 130 -3.74 4.20 -26.11
N GLN A 131 -4.00 3.87 -24.84
CA GLN A 131 -3.54 4.69 -23.71
C GLN A 131 -2.01 4.64 -23.60
N LEU A 132 -1.40 3.46 -23.76
CA LEU A 132 0.05 3.29 -23.75
C LEU A 132 0.75 3.98 -24.93
N ALA A 133 0.07 4.16 -26.07
CA ALA A 133 0.61 4.97 -27.17
C ALA A 133 0.74 6.45 -26.79
N ALA A 134 -0.14 6.96 -25.91
CA ALA A 134 -0.03 8.31 -25.35
C ALA A 134 0.90 8.37 -24.13
N PHE A 135 0.96 7.30 -23.33
CA PHE A 135 1.74 7.19 -22.10
C PHE A 135 2.64 5.93 -22.11
N PRO A 136 3.73 5.90 -22.90
CA PRO A 136 4.52 4.68 -23.12
C PRO A 136 5.38 4.24 -21.93
N SER A 137 5.52 5.09 -20.91
CA SER A 137 6.31 4.77 -19.70
C SER A 137 5.44 4.30 -18.53
N ASP A 138 4.11 4.23 -18.71
CA ASP A 138 3.20 3.87 -17.63
C ASP A 138 3.26 2.37 -17.29
N LEU A 139 3.70 2.09 -16.06
CA LEU A 139 3.78 0.73 -15.54
C LEU A 139 2.40 0.12 -15.36
N GLU A 140 1.41 0.89 -14.92
CA GLU A 140 0.08 0.37 -14.60
C GLU A 140 -0.58 -0.21 -15.86
N GLY A 141 -0.54 0.53 -16.97
CA GLY A 141 -1.04 0.05 -18.26
C GLY A 141 -0.34 -1.20 -18.77
N HIS A 142 0.99 -1.28 -18.66
CA HIS A 142 1.72 -2.48 -19.10
C HIS A 142 1.41 -3.70 -18.22
N LEU A 143 1.29 -3.52 -16.90
CA LEU A 143 0.88 -4.59 -16.00
C LEU A 143 -0.56 -5.03 -16.27
N LEU A 144 -1.48 -4.09 -16.50
CA LEU A 144 -2.87 -4.42 -16.81
C LEU A 144 -3.00 -5.16 -18.13
N LEU A 145 -2.26 -4.74 -19.16
CA LEU A 145 -2.21 -5.44 -20.44
C LEU A 145 -1.69 -6.88 -20.27
N ALA A 146 -0.57 -7.04 -19.56
CA ALA A 146 0.03 -8.35 -19.32
C ALA A 146 -0.87 -9.24 -18.44
N GLU A 147 -1.60 -8.67 -17.47
CA GLU A 147 -2.57 -9.39 -16.64
C GLU A 147 -3.72 -9.95 -17.48
N ILE A 148 -4.30 -9.15 -18.39
CA ILE A 148 -5.37 -9.63 -19.26
C ILE A 148 -4.85 -10.71 -20.21
N GLN A 149 -3.62 -10.56 -20.74
CA GLN A 149 -2.99 -11.57 -21.59
C GLN A 149 -2.80 -12.90 -20.84
N ALA A 150 -2.21 -12.88 -19.65
CA ALA A 150 -1.92 -14.09 -18.89
C ALA A 150 -3.15 -14.73 -18.25
N GLU A 151 -4.08 -13.95 -17.70
CA GLU A 151 -5.20 -14.49 -16.90
C GLU A 151 -6.49 -14.70 -17.67
N ASN A 152 -6.73 -13.91 -18.72
CA ASN A 152 -7.99 -13.95 -19.47
C ASN A 152 -7.84 -14.55 -20.88
N LEU A 153 -6.66 -14.42 -21.49
CA LEU A 153 -6.35 -14.99 -22.80
C LEU A 153 -5.46 -16.24 -22.71
N ASP A 154 -5.04 -16.62 -21.49
CA ASP A 154 -4.11 -17.73 -21.22
C ASP A 154 -2.80 -17.67 -22.05
N ASP A 155 -2.37 -16.45 -22.41
CA ASP A 155 -1.19 -16.17 -23.23
C ASP A 155 -0.08 -15.54 -22.38
N VAL A 156 0.64 -16.40 -21.66
CA VAL A 156 1.76 -15.99 -20.79
C VAL A 156 2.95 -15.49 -21.61
N ASP A 157 3.12 -15.96 -22.84
CA ASP A 157 4.20 -15.54 -23.73
C ASP A 157 4.01 -14.09 -24.19
N ALA A 158 2.77 -13.71 -24.55
CA ALA A 158 2.42 -12.32 -24.84
C ALA A 158 2.60 -11.43 -23.61
N ALA A 159 2.16 -11.88 -22.44
CA ALA A 159 2.35 -11.15 -21.18
C ALA A 159 3.84 -10.91 -20.89
N SER A 160 4.67 -11.94 -21.07
CA SER A 160 6.13 -11.83 -20.90
C SER A 160 6.73 -10.80 -21.85
N SER A 161 6.33 -10.83 -23.12
CA SER A 161 6.81 -9.91 -24.16
C SER A 161 6.45 -8.47 -23.81
N THR A 162 5.25 -8.21 -23.31
CA THR A 162 4.80 -6.88 -22.86
C THR A 162 5.69 -6.34 -21.74
N ILE A 163 6.01 -7.17 -20.73
CA ILE A 163 6.86 -6.76 -19.60
C ILE A 163 8.31 -6.49 -20.04
N TRP A 164 8.88 -7.37 -20.87
CA TRP A 164 10.24 -7.18 -21.37
C TRP A 164 10.37 -5.99 -22.31
N GLN A 165 9.36 -5.72 -23.14
CA GLN A 165 9.29 -4.51 -23.97
C GLN A 165 9.30 -3.26 -23.10
N TRP A 166 8.43 -3.20 -22.09
CA TRP A 166 8.41 -2.08 -21.14
C TRP A 166 9.78 -1.89 -20.48
N LEU A 167 10.38 -2.96 -19.96
CA LEU A 167 11.68 -2.88 -19.30
C LEU A 167 12.78 -2.35 -20.24
N SER A 168 12.81 -2.82 -21.49
CA SER A 168 13.79 -2.38 -22.49
C SER A 168 13.61 -0.91 -22.94
N ALA A 169 12.39 -0.38 -22.84
CA ALA A 169 12.09 1.01 -23.16
C ALA A 169 12.52 1.99 -22.05
N GLN A 170 12.78 1.50 -20.83
CA GLN A 170 13.13 2.35 -19.68
C GLN A 170 14.61 2.74 -19.69
N SER A 171 14.89 4.04 -19.69
CA SER A 171 16.28 4.55 -19.60
C SER A 171 16.85 4.45 -18.17
N GLN A 172 15.99 4.56 -17.15
CA GLN A 172 16.36 4.41 -15.73
C GLN A 172 15.28 3.60 -15.01
N PRO A 173 15.37 2.26 -15.05
CA PRO A 173 14.39 1.42 -14.39
C PRO A 173 14.47 1.57 -12.87
N GLN A 174 13.34 1.92 -12.24
CA GLN A 174 13.26 1.95 -10.79
C GLN A 174 13.25 0.51 -10.22
N PRO A 175 14.10 0.18 -9.23
CA PRO A 175 14.22 -1.19 -8.72
C PRO A 175 12.88 -1.79 -8.26
N GLY A 176 12.05 -1.02 -7.56
CA GLY A 176 10.74 -1.46 -7.08
C GLY A 176 9.75 -1.77 -8.21
N ALA A 177 9.72 -0.94 -9.26
CA ALA A 177 8.85 -1.12 -10.41
C ALA A 177 9.21 -2.36 -11.21
N VAL A 178 10.51 -2.56 -11.47
CA VAL A 178 11.01 -3.75 -12.18
C VAL A 178 10.77 -5.01 -11.37
N ALA A 179 11.08 -4.99 -10.08
CA ALA A 179 10.82 -6.13 -9.21
C ALA A 179 9.33 -6.47 -9.20
N LEU A 180 8.44 -5.50 -9.06
CA LEU A 180 6.99 -5.75 -9.09
C LEU A 180 6.56 -6.45 -10.40
N ALA A 181 7.02 -5.94 -11.55
CA ALA A 181 6.67 -6.49 -12.85
C ALA A 181 7.20 -7.91 -13.06
N LEU A 182 8.46 -8.16 -12.73
CA LEU A 182 9.09 -9.49 -12.85
C LEU A 182 8.52 -10.49 -11.85
N ASN A 183 8.14 -10.05 -10.64
CA ASN A 183 7.45 -10.90 -9.67
C ASN A 183 6.09 -11.38 -10.19
N ARG A 184 5.29 -10.47 -10.78
CA ARG A 184 4.00 -10.85 -11.39
C ARG A 184 4.18 -11.80 -12.58
N LEU A 185 5.18 -11.53 -13.42
CA LEU A 185 5.50 -12.42 -14.54
C LEU A 185 5.89 -13.84 -14.06
N ALA A 186 6.72 -13.94 -13.02
CA ALA A 186 7.08 -15.22 -12.41
C ALA A 186 5.85 -15.94 -11.85
N ASP A 187 4.93 -15.23 -11.22
CA ASP A 187 3.67 -15.80 -10.70
C ASP A 187 2.80 -16.37 -11.84
N TRP A 188 2.67 -15.65 -12.96
CA TRP A 188 1.95 -16.16 -14.14
C TRP A 188 2.65 -17.36 -14.76
N GLN A 189 3.98 -17.36 -14.85
CA GLN A 189 4.76 -18.50 -15.35
C GLN A 189 4.56 -19.76 -14.48
N LEU A 190 4.46 -19.60 -13.16
CA LEU A 190 4.22 -20.71 -12.23
C LEU A 190 2.78 -21.23 -12.29
N HIS A 191 1.80 -20.33 -12.21
CA HIS A 191 0.41 -20.71 -11.99
C HIS A 191 -0.40 -20.92 -13.27
N ARG A 192 0.06 -20.40 -14.41
CA ARG A 192 -0.64 -20.51 -15.70
C ARG A 192 0.15 -21.34 -16.70
N ALA A 193 1.44 -21.06 -16.85
CA ALA A 193 2.27 -21.78 -17.81
C ALA A 193 2.88 -23.08 -17.24
N HIS A 194 2.83 -23.29 -15.91
CA HIS A 194 3.50 -24.42 -15.23
C HIS A 194 5.01 -24.51 -15.57
N GLN A 195 5.68 -23.36 -15.71
CA GLN A 195 7.10 -23.25 -16.07
C GLN A 195 7.94 -22.71 -14.90
N PRO A 196 8.30 -23.56 -13.91
CA PRO A 196 9.06 -23.11 -12.75
C PRO A 196 10.48 -22.63 -13.08
N GLU A 197 11.13 -23.20 -14.09
CA GLU A 197 12.46 -22.76 -14.52
C GLU A 197 12.42 -21.38 -15.19
N ALA A 198 11.37 -21.08 -15.97
CA ALA A 198 11.17 -19.75 -16.52
C ALA A 198 10.92 -18.71 -15.42
N ALA A 199 10.11 -19.06 -14.42
CA ALA A 199 9.86 -18.22 -13.24
C ALA A 199 11.14 -17.95 -12.44
N ARG A 200 11.99 -18.98 -12.27
CA ARG A 200 13.29 -18.84 -11.62
C ARG A 200 14.18 -17.87 -12.39
N ALA A 201 14.35 -18.08 -13.69
CA ALA A 201 15.15 -17.19 -14.54
C ALA A 201 14.62 -15.73 -14.51
N THR A 202 13.30 -15.54 -14.49
CA THR A 202 12.68 -14.21 -14.38
C THR A 202 13.05 -13.52 -13.06
N LEU A 203 13.05 -14.23 -11.94
CA LEU A 203 13.44 -13.67 -10.63
C LEU A 203 14.96 -13.45 -10.51
N GLU A 204 15.79 -14.31 -11.08
CA GLU A 204 17.25 -14.12 -11.15
C GLU A 204 17.63 -12.85 -11.92
N ASN A 205 16.82 -12.44 -12.90
CA ASN A 205 17.02 -11.15 -13.58
C ASN A 205 16.87 -9.95 -12.64
N VAL A 206 15.99 -10.01 -11.62
CA VAL A 206 15.90 -8.95 -10.60
C VAL A 206 17.23 -8.80 -9.86
N VAL A 207 17.83 -9.94 -9.49
CA VAL A 207 19.12 -10.00 -8.79
C VAL A 207 20.23 -9.44 -9.67
N ARG A 208 20.26 -9.82 -10.95
CA ARG A 208 21.27 -9.35 -11.91
C ARG A 208 21.17 -7.84 -12.18
N LEU A 209 19.96 -7.30 -12.25
CA LEU A 209 19.74 -5.88 -12.54
C LEU A 209 20.02 -4.99 -11.32
N PHE A 210 19.77 -5.49 -10.11
CA PHE A 210 19.88 -4.69 -8.87
C PHE A 210 20.52 -5.48 -7.70
N PRO A 211 21.78 -5.92 -7.81
CA PRO A 211 22.38 -6.91 -6.90
C PRO A 211 22.45 -6.49 -5.43
N GLU A 212 22.49 -5.20 -5.12
CA GLU A 212 22.59 -4.68 -3.74
C GLU A 212 21.24 -4.17 -3.17
N SER A 213 20.13 -4.40 -3.89
CA SER A 213 18.81 -3.91 -3.50
C SER A 213 18.05 -4.87 -2.58
N GLU A 214 17.13 -4.34 -1.77
CA GLU A 214 16.19 -5.16 -0.97
C GLU A 214 15.38 -6.11 -1.87
N GLN A 215 15.03 -5.64 -3.06
CA GLN A 215 14.30 -6.41 -4.07
C GLN A 215 15.08 -7.63 -4.55
N ALA A 216 16.40 -7.52 -4.71
CA ALA A 216 17.23 -8.67 -5.09
C ALA A 216 17.28 -9.73 -3.99
N GLN A 217 17.36 -9.33 -2.72
CA GLN A 217 17.33 -10.30 -1.61
C GLN A 217 16.00 -11.06 -1.56
N MET A 218 14.89 -10.34 -1.70
CA MET A 218 13.57 -10.96 -1.78
C MET A 218 13.49 -11.94 -2.96
N ALA A 219 14.05 -11.58 -4.12
CA ALA A 219 14.08 -12.44 -5.29
C ALA A 219 14.94 -13.70 -5.07
N VAL A 220 16.13 -13.58 -4.47
CA VAL A 220 16.99 -14.73 -4.10
C VAL A 220 16.24 -15.69 -3.18
N GLN A 221 15.59 -15.16 -2.14
CA GLN A 221 14.79 -15.97 -1.23
C GLN A 221 13.68 -16.68 -2.01
N ARG A 222 12.87 -15.94 -2.78
CA ARG A 222 11.79 -16.55 -3.58
C ARG A 222 12.28 -17.66 -4.50
N VAL A 223 13.42 -17.47 -5.18
CA VAL A 223 14.05 -18.50 -6.04
C VAL A 223 14.33 -19.80 -5.27
N GLY A 224 14.81 -19.69 -4.02
CA GLY A 224 15.05 -20.85 -3.16
C GLY A 224 13.79 -21.60 -2.74
N HIS A 225 12.64 -20.92 -2.71
CA HIS A 225 11.34 -21.50 -2.37
C HIS A 225 10.53 -21.97 -3.59
N LEU A 226 10.99 -21.72 -4.81
CA LEU A 226 10.28 -22.16 -6.01
C LEU A 226 10.29 -23.70 -6.10
N PRO A 227 9.13 -24.33 -6.38
CA PRO A 227 9.09 -25.76 -6.62
C PRO A 227 9.85 -26.09 -7.90
N THR A 228 10.55 -27.22 -7.93
CA THR A 228 11.10 -27.77 -9.17
C THR A 228 9.97 -28.34 -10.03
N LEU A 229 10.20 -28.48 -11.35
CA LEU A 229 9.22 -29.08 -12.25
C LEU A 229 8.80 -30.48 -11.76
N GLU A 230 9.78 -31.32 -11.41
CA GLU A 230 9.54 -32.64 -10.84
C GLU A 230 8.68 -32.60 -9.57
N ALA A 231 8.90 -31.62 -8.68
CA ALA A 231 8.11 -31.46 -7.47
C ALA A 231 6.68 -30.96 -7.75
N MET A 232 6.48 -30.17 -8.81
CA MET A 232 5.14 -29.75 -9.26
C MET A 232 4.38 -30.93 -9.86
N GLU A 233 5.01 -31.68 -10.76
CA GLU A 233 4.43 -32.88 -11.37
C GLU A 233 4.09 -33.93 -10.31
N ALA A 234 4.99 -34.16 -9.35
CA ALA A 234 4.74 -35.08 -8.24
C ALA A 234 3.60 -34.63 -7.32
N ARG A 235 3.32 -33.31 -7.22
CA ARG A 235 2.17 -32.78 -6.46
C ARG A 235 0.87 -32.97 -7.23
N GLU A 236 0.88 -32.77 -8.54
CA GLU A 236 -0.29 -32.97 -9.40
C GLU A 236 -0.69 -34.45 -9.48
N GLN A 237 0.29 -35.34 -9.44
CA GLN A 237 0.07 -36.80 -9.40
C GLN A 237 -0.38 -37.31 -8.02
N ARG A 238 -0.31 -36.52 -6.95
CA ARG A 238 -0.82 -36.94 -5.64
C ARG A 238 -2.34 -36.90 -5.67
N ASP A 239 -2.94 -38.05 -5.39
CA ASP A 239 -4.39 -38.14 -5.20
C ASP A 239 -4.86 -37.13 -4.15
N PRO A 240 -6.01 -36.47 -4.38
CA PRO A 240 -6.61 -35.59 -3.38
C PRO A 240 -6.74 -36.34 -2.06
N ILE A 241 -6.16 -35.79 -1.00
CA ILE A 241 -6.33 -36.34 0.35
C ILE A 241 -7.83 -36.30 0.65
N HIS A 242 -8.47 -37.47 0.60
CA HIS A 242 -9.86 -37.63 1.01
C HIS A 242 -9.92 -37.41 2.52
N LEU A 243 -10.16 -36.16 2.92
CA LEU A 243 -10.51 -35.85 4.29
C LEU A 243 -11.82 -36.57 4.59
N PRO A 244 -11.86 -37.51 5.56
CA PRO A 244 -13.12 -38.10 5.98
C PRO A 244 -14.04 -36.94 6.42
N LYS A 245 -15.31 -36.98 5.97
CA LYS A 245 -16.30 -35.96 6.33
C LYS A 245 -16.21 -35.70 7.84
N PRO A 246 -16.09 -34.44 8.30
CA PRO A 246 -16.05 -34.16 9.72
C PRO A 246 -17.31 -34.76 10.34
N VAL A 247 -17.12 -35.79 11.15
CA VAL A 247 -18.20 -36.34 11.96
C VAL A 247 -18.69 -35.18 12.81
N ARG A 248 -19.97 -34.85 12.69
CA ARG A 248 -20.63 -33.85 13.53
C ARG A 248 -20.29 -34.21 14.98
N ALA A 249 -19.49 -33.37 15.64
CA ALA A 249 -19.12 -33.53 17.04
C ALA A 249 -20.35 -33.24 17.92
N GLY A 250 -21.34 -34.12 17.84
CA GLY A 250 -22.47 -34.20 18.74
C GLY A 250 -22.25 -35.42 19.63
N LEU A 251 -21.84 -35.16 20.88
CA LEU A 251 -21.92 -36.08 22.02
C LEU A 251 -21.38 -37.50 21.79
N VAL A 252 -20.11 -37.61 21.40
CA VAL A 252 -19.37 -38.86 21.58
C VAL A 252 -18.55 -38.73 22.87
N ASN A 253 -19.06 -39.34 23.95
CA ASN A 253 -18.32 -39.56 25.21
C ASN A 253 -17.34 -40.74 25.04
N GLU A 254 -16.51 -40.69 24.01
CA GLU A 254 -15.33 -41.55 23.98
C GLU A 254 -14.15 -40.71 24.46
N PRO A 255 -13.41 -41.16 25.47
CA PRO A 255 -12.15 -40.51 25.81
C PRO A 255 -11.27 -40.59 24.56
N ARG A 256 -11.01 -39.43 23.95
CA ARG A 256 -9.89 -39.30 23.03
C ARG A 256 -8.69 -39.95 23.72
N PRO A 257 -7.95 -40.85 23.05
CA PRO A 257 -6.63 -41.19 23.54
C PRO A 257 -5.93 -39.85 23.78
N ALA A 258 -5.37 -39.67 24.97
CA ALA A 258 -4.54 -38.52 25.24
C ALA A 258 -3.38 -38.61 24.24
N GLU A 259 -3.51 -37.94 23.09
CA GLU A 259 -2.38 -37.59 22.27
C GLU A 259 -1.49 -36.77 23.18
N ASP A 260 -0.34 -37.36 23.44
CA ASP A 260 0.67 -36.93 24.38
C ASP A 260 1.24 -35.58 23.93
N GLN A 261 0.52 -34.49 24.23
CA GLN A 261 1.03 -33.11 24.08
C GLN A 261 2.11 -32.80 25.12
N GLY A 262 2.65 -33.82 25.80
CA GLY A 262 3.70 -33.73 26.80
C GLY A 262 4.89 -34.64 26.54
N ALA A 263 4.95 -35.35 25.40
CA ALA A 263 6.19 -36.00 24.98
C ALA A 263 7.13 -34.91 24.49
N GLY A 264 8.09 -34.51 25.33
CA GLY A 264 9.24 -33.74 24.85
C GLY A 264 9.80 -34.48 23.64
N ASN A 265 9.78 -33.82 22.48
CA ASN A 265 10.13 -34.41 21.20
C ASN A 265 11.38 -35.28 21.37
N SER A 266 11.30 -36.52 20.90
CA SER A 266 12.45 -37.41 20.95
C SER A 266 13.62 -36.72 20.21
N PRO A 267 14.87 -36.82 20.66
CA PRO A 267 16.01 -36.24 19.96
C PRO A 267 16.05 -36.59 18.45
N LEU A 268 15.54 -37.77 18.10
CA LEU A 268 15.39 -38.22 16.71
C LEU A 268 14.35 -37.41 15.91
N GLU A 269 13.22 -37.04 16.52
CA GLU A 269 12.17 -36.23 15.87
C GLU A 269 12.63 -34.79 15.63
N VAL A 270 13.44 -34.25 16.55
CA VAL A 270 14.02 -32.91 16.39
C VAL A 270 15.05 -32.90 15.26
N ASP A 271 15.88 -33.93 15.15
CA ASP A 271 16.83 -34.07 14.04
C ASP A 271 16.12 -34.24 12.69
N ASP A 272 15.06 -35.07 12.63
CA ASP A 272 14.26 -35.24 11.41
C ASP A 272 13.63 -33.91 10.92
N GLU A 273 13.29 -33.01 11.83
CA GLU A 273 12.80 -31.67 11.49
C GLU A 273 13.90 -30.69 11.06
N ILE A 274 15.12 -30.84 11.58
CA ILE A 274 16.27 -29.96 11.26
C ILE A 274 16.89 -30.29 9.91
N GLN A 275 17.02 -31.58 9.57
CA GLN A 275 17.71 -32.05 8.36
C GLN A 275 17.18 -31.42 7.04
N PRO A 276 15.86 -31.26 6.82
CA PRO A 276 15.35 -30.61 5.61
C PRO A 276 15.82 -29.16 5.45
N TRP A 277 15.93 -28.42 6.55
CA TRP A 277 16.39 -27.03 6.53
C TRP A 277 17.89 -26.92 6.29
N LEU A 278 18.69 -27.80 6.89
CA LEU A 278 20.13 -27.88 6.61
C LEU A 278 20.40 -28.22 5.15
N LYS A 279 19.70 -29.21 4.60
CA LYS A 279 19.78 -29.57 3.18
C LYS A 279 19.39 -28.42 2.25
N ARG A 280 18.42 -27.59 2.65
CA ARG A 280 18.07 -26.37 1.91
C ARG A 280 19.21 -25.36 1.91
N LEU A 281 19.88 -25.14 3.04
CA LEU A 281 21.02 -24.22 3.13
C LEU A 281 22.23 -24.69 2.32
N GLU A 282 22.41 -25.99 2.09
CA GLU A 282 23.43 -26.50 1.16
C GLU A 282 23.18 -26.02 -0.29
N SER A 283 21.92 -25.88 -0.68
CA SER A 283 21.52 -25.46 -2.02
C SER A 283 21.34 -23.93 -2.12
N PHE A 284 20.95 -23.28 -1.03
CA PHE A 284 20.66 -21.85 -0.93
C PHE A 284 21.29 -21.28 0.34
N ALA A 285 22.60 -20.97 0.26
CA ALA A 285 23.38 -20.54 1.42
C ALA A 285 22.84 -19.26 2.09
N ASP A 286 22.19 -18.37 1.33
CA ASP A 286 21.69 -17.07 1.78
C ASP A 286 20.20 -17.09 2.17
N ASP A 287 19.57 -18.26 2.33
CA ASP A 287 18.17 -18.36 2.75
C ASP A 287 17.99 -17.96 4.22
N HIS A 288 17.50 -16.73 4.43
CA HIS A 288 17.26 -16.20 5.77
C HIS A 288 16.11 -16.91 6.50
N GLU A 289 15.08 -17.36 5.79
CA GLU A 289 13.93 -18.01 6.41
C GLU A 289 14.32 -19.39 6.92
N ALA A 290 15.10 -20.15 6.15
CA ALA A 290 15.65 -21.42 6.63
C ALA A 290 16.51 -21.23 7.88
N ARG A 291 17.37 -20.19 7.91
CA ARG A 291 18.17 -19.87 9.11
C ARG A 291 17.29 -19.46 10.30
N GLU A 292 16.26 -18.63 10.11
CA GLU A 292 15.32 -18.26 11.17
C GLU A 292 14.55 -19.48 11.72
N GLN A 293 14.10 -20.38 10.84
CA GLN A 293 13.44 -21.62 11.27
C GLN A 293 14.39 -22.52 12.07
N LEU A 294 15.66 -22.63 11.65
CA LEU A 294 16.68 -23.33 12.43
C LEU A 294 16.89 -22.70 13.80
N VAL A 295 16.86 -21.36 13.92
CA VAL A 295 16.93 -20.70 15.23
C VAL A 295 15.77 -21.14 16.14
N HIS A 296 14.54 -21.15 15.62
CA HIS A 296 13.39 -21.61 16.39
C HIS A 296 13.52 -23.08 16.79
N LEU A 297 13.89 -23.97 15.87
CA LEU A 297 14.09 -25.39 16.15
C LEU A 297 15.19 -25.63 17.19
N TYR A 298 16.33 -24.92 17.06
CA TYR A 298 17.42 -25.03 18.02
C TYR A 298 17.06 -24.48 19.39
N LEU A 299 16.30 -23.39 19.46
CA LEU A 299 15.94 -22.74 20.72
C LEU A 299 14.80 -23.45 21.45
N ASP A 300 13.75 -23.86 20.72
CA ASP A 300 12.50 -24.42 21.29
C ASP A 300 12.54 -25.93 21.46
N LYS A 301 13.08 -26.66 20.47
CA LYS A 301 13.03 -28.13 20.46
C LYS A 301 14.34 -28.75 20.89
N ALA A 302 15.48 -28.28 20.36
CA ALA A 302 16.79 -28.88 20.66
C ALA A 302 17.40 -28.36 21.97
N GLY A 303 16.96 -27.20 22.48
CA GLY A 303 17.54 -26.56 23.67
C GLY A 303 19.01 -26.17 23.50
N ARG A 304 19.44 -25.83 22.28
CA ARG A 304 20.82 -25.46 21.91
C ARG A 304 20.91 -23.97 21.58
N PRO A 305 20.95 -23.07 22.59
CA PRO A 305 21.03 -21.63 22.37
C PRO A 305 22.30 -21.22 21.63
N ASP A 306 23.40 -21.98 21.76
CA ASP A 306 24.67 -21.69 21.09
C ASP A 306 24.54 -21.79 19.56
N LEU A 307 23.95 -22.88 19.06
CA LEU A 307 23.72 -23.10 17.62
C LEU A 307 22.70 -22.10 17.06
N ALA A 308 21.66 -21.78 17.82
CA ALA A 308 20.73 -20.71 17.48
C ALA A 308 21.44 -19.37 17.30
N MET A 309 22.36 -19.01 18.21
CA MET A 309 23.12 -17.76 18.12
C MET A 309 24.07 -17.73 16.92
N GLU A 310 24.70 -18.86 16.56
CA GLU A 310 25.52 -18.97 15.36
C GLU A 310 24.72 -18.65 14.08
N GLN A 311 23.51 -19.19 13.95
CA GLN A 311 22.65 -18.89 12.80
C GLN A 311 22.27 -17.40 12.75
N ILE A 312 22.00 -16.77 13.90
CA ILE A 312 21.70 -15.33 13.96
C ILE A 312 22.91 -14.48 13.57
N ARG A 313 24.12 -14.85 13.98
CA ARG A 313 25.34 -14.15 13.57
C ARG A 313 25.53 -14.20 12.06
N LEU A 314 25.34 -15.38 11.46
CA LEU A 314 25.40 -15.54 10.01
C LEU A 314 24.33 -14.70 9.29
N LEU A 315 23.13 -14.55 9.85
CA LEU A 315 22.09 -13.63 9.33
C LEU A 315 22.53 -12.15 9.41
N LEU A 316 23.21 -11.77 10.48
CA LEU A 316 23.72 -10.40 10.67
C LEU A 316 24.93 -10.10 9.77
N GLU A 317 25.61 -11.10 9.24
CA GLU A 317 26.75 -10.94 8.33
C GLU A 317 26.36 -10.70 6.86
N THR A 318 25.08 -10.87 6.49
CA THR A 318 24.62 -10.71 5.10
C THR A 318 24.87 -9.30 4.53
N PRO A 319 25.34 -9.16 3.26
CA PRO A 319 25.82 -7.90 2.67
C PRO A 319 24.78 -6.79 2.42
N SER A 320 23.48 -7.04 2.54
CA SER A 320 22.45 -5.99 2.53
C SER A 320 21.49 -6.19 3.70
N ARG A 321 21.37 -5.16 4.55
CA ARG A 321 20.74 -5.25 5.87
C ARG A 321 19.57 -4.28 5.96
N PRO A 322 18.35 -4.68 5.53
CA PRO A 322 17.20 -3.83 5.75
C PRO A 322 17.01 -3.68 7.27
N PRO A 323 16.85 -2.44 7.78
CA PRO A 323 16.94 -2.15 9.21
C PRO A 323 15.86 -2.87 10.04
N ARG A 324 14.71 -3.18 9.42
CA ARG A 324 13.63 -3.95 10.05
C ARG A 324 13.98 -5.42 10.24
N LEU A 325 14.68 -6.06 9.30
CA LEU A 325 15.11 -7.45 9.47
C LEU A 325 16.23 -7.55 10.52
N VAL A 326 17.18 -6.61 10.50
CA VAL A 326 18.21 -6.51 11.56
C VAL A 326 17.57 -6.40 12.93
N ALA A 327 16.60 -5.52 13.09
CA ALA A 327 15.85 -5.39 14.34
C ALA A 327 15.16 -6.71 14.76
N ARG A 328 14.58 -7.45 13.81
CA ARG A 328 13.94 -8.74 14.08
C ARG A 328 14.97 -9.78 14.55
N TRP A 329 16.09 -9.91 13.86
CA TRP A 329 17.15 -10.85 14.23
C TRP A 329 17.82 -10.51 15.55
N LEU A 330 18.02 -9.22 15.85
CA LEU A 330 18.48 -8.78 17.16
C LEU A 330 17.45 -9.11 18.26
N ASN A 331 16.15 -8.95 18.01
CA ASN A 331 15.14 -9.39 18.99
C ASN A 331 15.18 -10.91 19.23
N MET A 332 15.40 -11.70 18.17
CA MET A 332 15.60 -13.14 18.28
C MET A 332 16.87 -13.49 19.07
N ALA A 333 17.97 -12.74 18.88
CA ALA A 333 19.18 -12.89 19.70
C ALA A 333 18.91 -12.57 21.18
N ALA A 334 18.13 -11.52 21.46
CA ALA A 334 17.70 -11.22 22.82
C ALA A 334 16.90 -12.38 23.44
N ASP A 335 16.02 -13.05 22.68
CA ASP A 335 15.29 -14.24 23.17
C ASP A 335 16.23 -15.40 23.51
N VAL A 336 17.26 -15.62 22.68
CA VAL A 336 18.30 -16.63 22.93
C VAL A 336 19.07 -16.31 24.22
N TYR A 337 19.51 -15.06 24.40
CA TYR A 337 20.24 -14.62 25.60
C TYR A 337 19.37 -14.66 26.87
N VAL A 338 18.07 -14.39 26.77
CA VAL A 338 17.11 -14.54 27.88
C VAL A 338 17.04 -16.01 28.34
N ARG A 339 17.06 -16.97 27.41
CA ARG A 339 17.06 -18.41 27.76
C ARG A 339 18.40 -18.91 28.29
N SER A 340 19.52 -18.37 27.80
CA SER A 340 20.85 -18.73 28.29
C SER A 340 21.15 -18.13 29.68
N GLY A 341 20.46 -17.06 30.06
CA GLY A 341 20.61 -16.42 31.37
C GLY A 341 21.52 -15.20 31.37
N ASP A 342 21.98 -14.73 30.20
CA ASP A 342 22.97 -13.65 30.08
C ASP A 342 22.30 -12.26 30.01
N GLU A 343 22.10 -11.62 31.16
CA GLU A 343 21.44 -10.32 31.24
C GLU A 343 22.23 -9.19 30.56
N ALA A 344 23.57 -9.26 30.56
CA ALA A 344 24.41 -8.22 29.99
C ALA A 344 24.26 -8.18 28.47
N GLU A 345 24.27 -9.35 27.83
CA GLU A 345 24.10 -9.46 26.39
C GLU A 345 22.68 -9.13 25.93
N VAL A 346 21.63 -9.48 26.70
CA VAL A 346 20.26 -9.04 26.38
C VAL A 346 20.17 -7.51 26.33
N ARG A 347 20.78 -6.82 27.31
CA ARG A 347 20.78 -5.35 27.34
C ARG A 347 21.52 -4.75 26.15
N ASN A 348 22.68 -5.32 25.82
CA ASN A 348 23.49 -4.89 24.68
C ASN A 348 22.71 -5.00 23.36
N VAL A 349 22.12 -6.16 23.10
CA VAL A 349 21.35 -6.42 21.88
C VAL A 349 20.11 -5.53 21.78
N LEU A 350 19.37 -5.34 22.86
CA LEU A 350 18.21 -4.43 22.86
C LEU A 350 18.61 -2.96 22.68
N GLN A 351 19.79 -2.57 23.15
CA GLN A 351 20.34 -1.24 22.87
C GLN A 351 20.68 -1.08 21.38
N GLN A 352 21.30 -2.08 20.76
CA GLN A 352 21.54 -2.08 19.30
C GLN A 352 20.22 -1.94 18.51
N VAL A 353 19.13 -2.57 18.97
CA VAL A 353 17.79 -2.39 18.36
C VAL A 353 17.30 -0.95 18.48
N ILE A 354 17.53 -0.29 19.61
CA ILE A 354 17.16 1.13 19.81
C ILE A 354 17.97 2.03 18.88
N ASP A 355 19.26 1.73 18.73
CA ASP A 355 20.21 2.52 17.94
C ASP A 355 19.93 2.45 16.43
N LEU A 356 19.16 1.45 15.96
CA LEU A 356 18.66 1.40 14.58
C LEU A 356 17.68 2.55 14.24
N GLY A 357 17.14 3.26 15.25
CA GLY A 357 16.32 4.46 15.05
C GLY A 357 14.90 4.20 14.54
N LEU A 358 14.42 2.96 14.56
CA LEU A 358 13.06 2.59 14.14
C LEU A 358 12.06 2.82 15.29
N GLU A 359 11.39 3.97 15.31
CA GLU A 359 10.57 4.45 16.44
C GLU A 359 9.69 3.38 17.12
N SER A 360 8.84 2.67 16.38
CA SER A 360 7.94 1.65 16.95
C SER A 360 8.68 0.42 17.50
N VAL A 361 9.83 0.09 16.94
CA VAL A 361 10.69 -1.02 17.36
C VAL A 361 11.51 -0.59 18.57
N SER A 362 12.11 0.60 18.53
CA SER A 362 12.87 1.20 19.62
C SER A 362 12.01 1.35 20.88
N GLU A 363 10.75 1.76 20.75
CA GLU A 363 9.81 1.83 21.88
C GLU A 363 9.54 0.46 22.52
N ARG A 364 9.33 -0.59 21.70
CA ARG A 364 9.17 -1.95 22.22
C ARG A 364 10.44 -2.45 22.92
N ALA A 365 11.61 -2.16 22.36
CA ALA A 365 12.89 -2.53 22.96
C ALA A 365 13.12 -1.80 24.31
N ARG A 366 12.77 -0.51 24.42
CA ARG A 366 12.79 0.25 25.68
C ARG A 366 11.86 -0.37 26.73
N GLN A 367 10.64 -0.71 26.34
CA GLN A 367 9.67 -1.37 27.23
C GLN A 367 10.17 -2.73 27.72
N ARG A 368 10.81 -3.51 26.85
CA ARG A 368 11.40 -4.81 27.20
C ARG A 368 12.59 -4.65 28.16
N LEU A 369 13.49 -3.70 27.90
CA LEU A 369 14.60 -3.36 28.82
C LEU A 369 14.09 -3.01 30.23
N ALA A 370 13.00 -2.23 30.32
CA ALA A 370 12.41 -1.86 31.62
C ALA A 370 11.83 -3.07 32.38
N ARG A 371 11.43 -4.14 31.68
CA ARG A 371 10.80 -5.34 32.25
C ARG A 371 11.74 -6.56 32.31
N LEU A 372 12.99 -6.41 31.87
CA LEU A 372 13.94 -7.50 31.71
C LEU A 372 14.11 -8.35 32.97
N GLY A 373 14.18 -7.71 34.15
CA GLY A 373 14.31 -8.44 35.42
C GLY A 373 13.15 -9.42 35.71
N VAL A 374 11.92 -9.10 35.26
CA VAL A 374 10.76 -9.99 35.42
C VAL A 374 10.84 -11.16 34.43
N GLU A 375 11.25 -10.88 33.19
CA GLU A 375 11.41 -11.86 32.13
C GLU A 375 12.48 -12.92 32.48
N MET A 376 13.65 -12.47 32.97
CA MET A 376 14.73 -13.33 33.44
C MET A 376 14.31 -14.21 34.63
N ASN A 377 13.52 -13.65 35.56
CA ASN A 377 13.02 -14.38 36.72
C ASN A 377 11.94 -15.41 36.35
N ALA A 378 11.14 -15.16 35.31
CA ALA A 378 10.16 -16.12 34.81
C ALA A 378 10.85 -17.35 34.21
N GLN A 379 11.97 -17.17 33.48
CA GLN A 379 12.71 -18.30 32.91
C GLN A 379 13.50 -19.11 33.95
N LYS A 380 14.04 -18.47 35.00
CA LYS A 380 14.63 -19.21 36.12
C LYS A 380 13.62 -20.12 36.83
N LYS A 381 12.36 -19.70 36.94
CA LYS A 381 11.28 -20.51 37.53
C LYS A 381 10.86 -21.69 36.65
N SER A 382 10.88 -21.55 35.31
CA SER A 382 10.57 -22.66 34.39
C SER A 382 11.67 -23.72 34.36
N GLN A 383 12.95 -23.34 34.46
CA GLN A 383 14.08 -24.28 34.55
C GLN A 383 14.10 -25.12 35.83
N THR A 384 13.43 -24.69 36.90
CA THR A 384 13.54 -25.30 38.24
C THR A 384 12.49 -26.38 38.54
N VAL A 385 11.66 -26.82 37.58
CA VAL A 385 10.69 -27.90 37.85
C VAL A 385 10.86 -29.07 36.88
N LYS A 386 11.94 -29.84 37.08
CA LYS A 386 11.85 -31.29 36.90
C LYS A 386 11.17 -31.84 38.15
N LEU A 387 9.83 -32.00 38.11
CA LEU A 387 9.11 -32.82 39.08
C LEU A 387 9.56 -34.27 38.87
N GLY A 388 10.68 -34.60 39.51
CA GLY A 388 11.14 -35.96 39.66
C GLY A 388 10.07 -36.73 40.42
N SER A 389 9.61 -37.82 39.79
CA SER A 389 8.86 -38.93 40.37
C SER A 389 9.17 -39.13 41.86
N TYR A 390 8.34 -38.56 42.75
CA TYR A 390 8.35 -38.87 44.19
C TYR A 390 7.02 -38.49 44.84
N GLU A 391 5.96 -39.23 44.52
CA GLU A 391 4.96 -39.66 45.52
C GLU A 391 4.46 -41.09 45.17
N LYS A 392 5.40 -42.03 45.05
CA LYS A 392 5.13 -43.48 45.05
C LYS A 392 5.00 -44.05 46.47
N ASN A 393 4.67 -43.23 47.48
CA ASN A 393 4.54 -43.65 48.88
C ASN A 393 3.48 -42.81 49.63
N LEU A 394 2.22 -42.88 49.20
CA LEU A 394 1.09 -42.69 50.12
C LEU A 394 0.51 -44.07 50.43
N GLY A 395 1.27 -44.80 51.24
CA GLY A 395 0.82 -46.04 51.84
C GLY A 395 -0.32 -45.78 52.82
N LEU A 396 -1.54 -46.08 52.40
CA LEU A 396 -2.64 -46.43 53.30
C LEU A 396 -2.87 -47.94 53.18
N LYS A 397 -2.05 -48.71 53.90
CA LYS A 397 -2.47 -50.01 54.44
C LYS A 397 -3.12 -49.77 55.79
N VAL A 398 -3.97 -50.74 56.18
CA VAL A 398 -4.70 -50.96 57.45
C VAL A 398 -6.20 -50.70 57.24
N ARG A 399 -7.13 -51.64 57.39
CA ARG A 399 -7.13 -53.01 57.94
C ARG A 399 -8.48 -53.69 57.60
N ALA A 400 -8.46 -55.03 57.69
CA ALA A 400 -9.59 -55.97 57.86
C ALA A 400 -10.56 -56.13 56.68
#